data_AF-A0A9P3BKM2-F1
#
_entry.id   AF-A0A9P3BKM2-F1
#
_cell.length_a   1.000
_cell.length_b   1.000
_cell.length_c   1.000
_cell.angle_alpha   90.00
_cell.angle_beta   90.00
_cell.angle_gamma   90.00
#
_symmetry.space_group_name_H-M   'P 1'
#
loop_
_entity.id
_entity.type
_entity.pdbx_description
1 polymer ?
#
loop_
_entity_poly.entity_id
_entity_poly.type
_entity_poly.pdbx_seq_one_letter_code
_entity_poly.pdbx_strand_id
1 'polypeptide(L)'
;MPPEYSSILREMVNSRNISLVIQVFVLVWSPHRQVKASTSGPVISPLGRTARGGRNWEGFSADPYLAGVLVAEIIQGLQMSVKHFIAYDQETARGAEGNNASYSSNIDDKTMHELYLWPFANAVYAGVGSVMCFANAGLDMAMPDSPYWQGNLSLAVAKDTMSQETLGDMATRNKLRESTIHPEE
;
A
#
# COMPACT_ATOMS: atom_id res chain seq x y z
N MET A 1 0.40 -10.30 -10.51
CA MET A 1 1.75 -10.87 -10.62
C MET A 1 1.60 -12.33 -11.03
N PRO A 2 2.34 -12.83 -12.03
CA PRO A 2 2.33 -14.27 -12.33
C PRO A 2 2.75 -15.07 -11.09
N PRO A 3 2.15 -16.24 -10.79
CA PRO A 3 2.40 -17.03 -9.57
C PRO A 3 3.88 -17.35 -9.33
N GLU A 4 4.63 -17.43 -10.43
CA GLU A 4 6.04 -17.81 -10.57
C GLU A 4 7.00 -16.83 -9.88
N TYR A 5 6.62 -15.57 -9.73
CA TYR A 5 7.46 -14.56 -9.07
C TYR A 5 7.31 -14.55 -7.54
N SER A 6 6.20 -15.07 -7.01
CA SER A 6 5.96 -15.11 -5.56
C SER A 6 6.82 -16.14 -4.82
N SER A 7 7.14 -17.27 -5.48
CA SER A 7 8.02 -18.30 -4.93
C SER A 7 9.45 -17.76 -4.79
N ILE A 8 9.91 -17.02 -5.80
CA ILE A 8 11.21 -16.36 -5.84
C ILE A 8 11.34 -15.32 -4.71
N LEU A 9 10.31 -14.49 -4.50
CA LEU A 9 10.29 -13.52 -3.38
C LEU A 9 10.30 -14.20 -2.01
N ARG A 10 9.61 -15.33 -1.85
CA ARG A 10 9.66 -16.13 -0.61
C ARG A 10 11.05 -16.69 -0.33
N GLU A 11 11.71 -17.23 -1.36
CA GLU A 11 13.07 -17.75 -1.24
C GLU A 11 14.05 -16.63 -0.87
N MET A 12 13.85 -15.44 -1.42
CA MET A 12 14.60 -14.22 -1.11
C MET A 12 14.43 -13.77 0.34
N VAL A 13 13.20 -13.69 0.85
CA VAL A 13 12.94 -13.36 2.26
C VAL A 13 13.58 -14.41 3.17
N ASN A 14 13.44 -15.70 2.84
CA ASN A 14 14.04 -16.79 3.61
C ASN A 14 15.57 -16.80 3.57
N SER A 15 16.19 -16.29 2.48
CA SER A 15 17.64 -16.22 2.34
C SER A 15 18.30 -15.23 3.31
N ARG A 16 17.52 -14.30 3.91
CA ARG A 16 18.02 -13.17 4.72
C ARG A 16 19.11 -12.32 4.05
N ASN A 17 19.33 -12.50 2.74
CA ASN A 17 20.34 -11.77 1.99
C ASN A 17 19.68 -10.58 1.30
N ILE A 18 19.62 -9.45 2.02
CA ILE A 18 19.00 -8.21 1.56
C ILE A 18 19.57 -7.76 0.21
N SER A 19 20.87 -7.94 0.00
CA SER A 19 21.54 -7.57 -1.25
C SER A 19 21.09 -8.41 -2.46
N LEU A 20 20.79 -9.70 -2.24
CA LEU A 20 20.24 -10.59 -3.26
C LEU A 20 18.79 -10.23 -3.61
N VAL A 21 17.99 -9.86 -2.60
CA VAL A 21 16.61 -9.40 -2.81
C VAL A 21 16.60 -8.15 -3.68
N ILE A 22 17.46 -7.18 -3.38
CA ILE A 22 17.61 -5.95 -4.16
C ILE A 22 17.97 -6.26 -5.61
N GLN A 23 19.02 -7.06 -5.85
CA GLN A 23 19.49 -7.35 -7.20
C GLN A 23 18.44 -8.02 -8.06
N VAL A 24 17.72 -9.02 -7.53
CA VAL A 24 16.72 -9.71 -8.33
C VAL A 24 15.44 -8.90 -8.48
N PHE A 25 15.03 -8.10 -7.48
CA PHE A 25 13.87 -7.22 -7.64
C PHE A 25 14.15 -6.14 -8.70
N VAL A 26 15.32 -5.50 -8.64
CA VAL A 26 15.78 -4.53 -9.65
C VAL A 26 15.89 -5.17 -11.03
N LEU A 27 16.34 -6.43 -11.15
CA LEU A 27 16.43 -7.12 -12.44
C LEU A 27 15.06 -7.54 -13.00
N VAL A 28 14.16 -8.05 -12.15
CA VAL A 28 12.79 -8.43 -12.55
C VAL A 28 11.97 -7.21 -12.95
N TRP A 29 12.18 -6.07 -12.30
CA TRP A 29 11.42 -4.84 -12.52
C TRP A 29 12.13 -3.77 -13.35
N SER A 30 13.42 -3.91 -13.66
CA SER A 30 14.16 -3.01 -14.57
C SER A 30 13.47 -2.83 -15.92
N PRO A 31 12.95 -3.88 -16.58
CA PRO A 31 12.21 -3.72 -17.84
C PRO A 31 10.91 -2.91 -17.68
N HIS A 32 10.44 -2.69 -16.45
CA HIS A 32 9.22 -1.95 -16.13
C HIS A 32 9.46 -0.54 -15.59
N ARG A 33 10.72 -0.07 -15.50
CA ARG A 33 11.04 1.34 -15.18
C ARG A 33 10.34 2.36 -16.10
N GLN A 34 10.00 1.94 -17.32
CA GLN A 34 9.35 2.76 -18.35
C GLN A 34 7.82 2.59 -18.39
N VAL A 35 7.26 1.69 -17.58
CA VAL A 35 5.80 1.49 -17.50
C VAL A 35 5.27 2.49 -16.48
N LYS A 36 4.56 3.51 -16.98
CA LYS A 36 3.89 4.57 -16.20
C LYS A 36 3.45 4.04 -14.83
N ALA A 37 3.93 4.67 -13.76
CA ALA A 37 3.80 4.23 -12.37
C ALA A 37 2.34 4.22 -11.87
N SER A 38 1.61 3.21 -12.33
CA SER A 38 0.34 2.73 -11.82
C SER A 38 0.47 1.27 -11.40
N THR A 39 1.68 0.82 -11.05
CA THR A 39 1.88 -0.54 -10.58
C THR A 39 1.65 -0.61 -9.07
N SER A 40 0.49 -1.14 -8.68
CA SER A 40 0.09 -1.34 -7.29
C SER A 40 0.94 -2.40 -6.61
N GLY A 41 1.92 -1.99 -5.80
CA GLY A 41 2.82 -2.81 -4.98
C GLY A 41 3.91 -1.91 -4.37
N PRO A 42 4.82 -2.38 -3.51
CA PRO A 42 4.86 -3.67 -2.80
C PRO A 42 3.76 -3.84 -1.74
N VAL A 43 3.53 -5.07 -1.29
CA VAL A 43 2.54 -5.40 -0.25
C VAL A 43 3.23 -5.56 1.10
N ILE A 44 2.82 -4.76 2.07
CA ILE A 44 3.27 -4.85 3.47
C ILE A 44 2.10 -5.09 4.44
N SER A 45 0.88 -5.18 3.90
CA SER A 45 -0.30 -5.67 4.61
C SER A 45 -1.17 -6.47 3.63
N PRO A 46 -1.50 -7.74 3.89
CA PRO A 46 -1.41 -8.50 5.15
C PRO A 46 0.00 -8.64 5.71
N LEU A 47 0.14 -8.40 7.02
CA LEU A 47 1.42 -8.63 7.71
C LEU A 47 1.63 -10.13 7.91
N GLY A 48 0.54 -10.89 8.04
CA GLY A 48 0.61 -12.34 8.21
C GLY A 48 0.25 -12.81 9.62
N ARG A 49 -0.64 -12.06 10.30
CA ARG A 49 -1.21 -12.42 11.62
C ARG A 49 -1.70 -13.87 11.67
N THR A 50 -2.35 -14.33 10.61
CA THR A 50 -2.87 -15.69 10.49
C THR A 50 -2.13 -16.41 9.37
N ALA A 51 -1.48 -17.54 9.67
CA ALA A 51 -0.70 -18.30 8.68
C ALA A 51 -1.52 -18.73 7.45
N ARG A 52 -2.84 -18.92 7.62
CA ARG A 52 -3.80 -19.28 6.55
C ARG A 52 -4.38 -18.06 5.80
N GLY A 53 -3.81 -16.87 5.99
CA GLY A 53 -4.26 -15.65 5.30
C GLY A 53 -4.10 -15.79 3.79
N GLY A 54 -5.18 -15.56 3.04
CA GLY A 54 -5.26 -15.85 1.59
C GLY A 54 -4.32 -15.02 0.73
N ARG A 55 -3.78 -13.91 1.25
CA ARG A 55 -2.90 -12.98 0.53
C ARG A 55 -1.57 -12.70 1.24
N ASN A 56 -1.24 -13.47 2.29
CA ASN A 56 0.07 -13.37 2.95
C ASN A 56 1.24 -13.60 1.98
N TRP A 57 0.99 -14.34 0.89
CA TRP A 57 1.98 -14.62 -0.15
C TRP A 57 2.36 -13.40 -1.00
N GLU A 58 1.55 -12.34 -1.00
CA GLU A 58 1.90 -11.09 -1.69
C GLU A 58 2.87 -10.23 -0.87
N GLY A 59 2.84 -10.40 0.47
CA GLY A 59 3.69 -9.68 1.41
C GLY A 59 5.06 -10.34 1.61
N PHE A 60 5.90 -9.69 2.41
CA PHE A 60 7.26 -10.18 2.68
C PHE A 60 7.32 -11.14 3.86
N SER A 61 6.99 -10.65 5.05
CA SER A 61 7.18 -11.35 6.32
C SER A 61 6.20 -10.85 7.37
N ALA A 62 5.92 -11.69 8.36
CA ALA A 62 5.22 -11.31 9.59
C ALA A 62 6.08 -10.52 10.57
N ASP A 63 7.39 -10.45 10.34
CA ASP A 63 8.29 -9.58 11.08
C ASP A 63 8.24 -8.14 10.51
N PRO A 64 7.77 -7.15 11.29
CA PRO A 64 7.61 -5.78 10.82
C PRO A 64 8.94 -5.11 10.45
N TYR A 65 10.02 -5.47 11.13
CA TYR A 65 11.35 -4.94 10.84
C TYR A 65 11.83 -5.41 9.46
N LEU A 66 11.79 -6.73 9.19
CA LEU A 66 12.16 -7.28 7.89
C LEU A 66 11.27 -6.74 6.77
N ALA A 67 9.95 -6.68 6.97
CA ALA A 67 9.04 -6.09 6.00
C ALA A 67 9.35 -4.61 5.73
N GLY A 68 9.69 -3.84 6.78
CA GLY A 68 10.06 -2.44 6.69
C GLY A 68 11.39 -2.17 5.98
N VAL A 69 12.41 -3.02 6.17
CA VAL A 69 13.68 -2.88 5.44
C VAL A 69 13.46 -3.18 3.95
N LEU A 70 12.78 -4.28 3.64
CA LEU A 70 12.55 -4.70 2.25
C LEU A 70 11.70 -3.70 1.46
N VAL A 71 10.66 -3.12 2.09
CA VAL A 71 9.81 -2.13 1.42
C VAL A 71 10.57 -0.85 1.11
N ALA A 72 11.43 -0.38 2.03
CA ALA A 72 12.22 0.82 1.86
C ALA A 72 13.20 0.69 0.69
N GLU A 73 13.86 -0.47 0.57
CA GLU A 73 14.77 -0.76 -0.56
C GLU A 73 14.01 -0.81 -1.89
N ILE A 74 12.82 -1.42 -1.92
CA ILE A 74 12.01 -1.47 -3.14
C ILE A 74 11.56 -0.07 -3.57
N ILE A 75 11.15 0.79 -2.62
CA ILE A 75 10.72 2.16 -2.92
C ILE A 75 11.88 3.01 -3.44
N GLN A 76 13.08 2.84 -2.89
CA GLN A 76 14.28 3.52 -3.40
C GLN A 76 14.63 3.10 -4.83
N GLY A 77 14.43 1.82 -5.17
CA GLY A 77 14.72 1.30 -6.51
C GLY A 77 13.63 1.59 -7.55
N LEU A 78 12.37 1.65 -7.11
CA LEU A 78 11.19 1.80 -7.95
C LEU A 78 10.11 2.64 -7.24
N GLN A 79 9.65 3.71 -7.90
CA GLN A 79 8.52 4.49 -7.42
C GLN A 79 7.23 3.68 -7.54
N MET A 80 6.66 3.25 -6.41
CA MET A 80 5.44 2.45 -6.39
C MET A 80 4.45 2.89 -5.29
N SER A 81 3.28 2.23 -5.26
CA SER A 81 2.22 2.46 -4.28
C SER A 81 2.12 1.32 -3.26
N VAL A 82 2.50 1.58 -2.00
CA VAL A 82 2.39 0.56 -0.94
C VAL A 82 0.95 0.23 -0.60
N LYS A 83 0.70 -1.04 -0.25
CA LYS A 83 -0.64 -1.54 0.07
C LYS A 83 -0.60 -2.69 1.07
N HIS A 84 -1.69 -3.01 1.76
CA HIS A 84 -2.96 -2.28 1.83
C HIS A 84 -3.05 -1.57 3.17
N PHE A 85 -3.20 -0.25 3.20
CA PHE A 85 -3.18 0.52 4.43
C PHE A 85 -4.59 0.58 5.06
N ILE A 86 -4.88 -0.07 6.19
CA ILE A 86 -4.04 -0.93 7.03
C ILE A 86 -4.88 -2.11 7.56
N ALA A 87 -4.23 -3.06 8.24
CA ALA A 87 -4.88 -4.16 8.95
C ALA A 87 -5.72 -5.09 8.05
N TYR A 88 -5.22 -5.32 6.83
CA TYR A 88 -5.81 -6.24 5.87
C TYR A 88 -5.25 -7.66 6.03
N ASP A 89 -5.56 -8.36 7.13
CA ASP A 89 -4.98 -9.69 7.41
C ASP A 89 -5.85 -10.88 6.97
N GLN A 90 -7.07 -10.65 6.50
CA GLN A 90 -7.97 -11.73 6.11
C GLN A 90 -8.83 -11.40 4.89
N GLU A 91 -9.12 -12.43 4.11
CA GLU A 91 -10.04 -12.35 2.97
C GLU A 91 -11.50 -12.44 3.41
N THR A 92 -11.77 -13.19 4.48
CA THR A 92 -13.13 -13.45 4.96
C THR A 92 -13.78 -12.15 5.39
N ALA A 93 -14.97 -11.87 4.84
CA ALA A 93 -15.76 -10.67 5.10
C ALA A 93 -15.04 -9.34 4.78
N ARG A 94 -14.06 -9.35 3.86
CA ARG A 94 -13.30 -8.13 3.45
C ARG A 94 -14.10 -7.11 2.66
N GLY A 95 -15.32 -7.44 2.25
CA GLY A 95 -16.23 -6.60 1.49
C GLY A 95 -17.61 -6.62 2.13
N ALA A 96 -18.38 -5.55 1.93
CA ALA A 96 -19.77 -5.54 2.35
C ALA A 96 -20.55 -6.55 1.49
N GLU A 97 -21.34 -7.40 2.14
CA GLU A 97 -22.16 -8.42 1.49
C GLU A 97 -23.61 -8.28 1.96
N GLY A 98 -24.51 -7.91 1.04
CA GLY A 98 -25.90 -7.60 1.38
C GLY A 98 -25.99 -6.45 2.38
N ASN A 99 -26.62 -6.71 3.54
CA ASN A 99 -26.73 -5.74 4.64
C ASN A 99 -25.56 -5.80 5.63
N ASN A 100 -24.57 -6.67 5.40
CA ASN A 100 -23.42 -6.80 6.30
C ASN A 100 -22.31 -5.85 5.89
N ALA A 101 -21.81 -5.06 6.84
CA ALA A 101 -20.58 -4.32 6.67
C ALA A 101 -19.39 -5.27 6.56
N SER A 102 -18.27 -4.75 6.05
CA SER A 102 -17.00 -5.46 6.06
C SER A 102 -16.48 -5.66 7.49
N TYR A 103 -15.53 -6.58 7.68
CA TYR A 103 -14.99 -6.88 9.00
C TYR A 103 -14.27 -5.68 9.63
N SER A 104 -14.25 -5.60 10.97
CA SER A 104 -13.48 -4.58 11.70
C SER A 104 -12.18 -5.16 12.24
N SER A 105 -11.06 -4.47 12.00
CA SER A 105 -9.77 -4.78 12.63
C SER A 105 -9.60 -3.94 13.90
N ASN A 106 -9.90 -4.54 15.06
CA ASN A 106 -9.75 -3.86 16.35
C ASN A 106 -8.35 -4.13 16.91
N ILE A 107 -7.46 -3.14 16.80
CA ILE A 107 -6.04 -3.23 17.16
C ILE A 107 -5.77 -2.12 18.18
N ASP A 108 -5.07 -2.45 19.28
CA ASP A 108 -4.67 -1.44 20.26
C ASP A 108 -3.54 -0.54 19.72
N ASP A 109 -3.40 0.64 20.30
CA ASP A 109 -2.46 1.66 19.84
C ASP A 109 -1.01 1.19 19.79
N LYS A 110 -0.58 0.41 20.80
CA LYS A 110 0.77 -0.13 20.87
C LYS A 110 1.02 -1.14 19.76
N THR A 111 0.11 -2.11 19.58
CA THR A 111 0.20 -3.10 18.50
C THR A 111 0.16 -2.43 17.12
N MET A 112 -0.64 -1.38 16.96
CA MET A 112 -0.67 -0.61 15.71
C MET A 112 0.70 -0.02 15.40
N HIS A 113 1.32 0.68 16.36
CA HIS A 113 2.59 1.37 16.15
C HIS A 113 3.80 0.43 16.07
N GLU A 114 3.84 -0.63 16.88
CA GLU A 114 4.99 -1.54 16.96
C GLU A 114 4.99 -2.61 15.87
N LEU A 115 3.81 -3.00 15.33
CA LEU A 115 3.71 -4.04 14.30
C LEU A 115 3.21 -3.50 12.96
N TYR A 116 1.95 -3.07 12.89
CA TYR A 116 1.29 -2.84 11.60
C TYR A 116 1.78 -1.59 10.89
N LEU A 117 2.06 -0.52 11.63
CA LEU A 117 2.45 0.78 11.09
C LEU A 117 3.95 0.87 10.79
N TRP A 118 4.76 0.07 11.47
CA TRP A 118 6.22 0.05 11.32
C TRP A 118 6.70 -0.04 9.86
N PRO A 119 6.26 -1.00 9.02
CA PRO A 119 6.70 -1.06 7.63
C PRO A 119 6.20 0.14 6.79
N PHE A 120 5.04 0.73 7.12
CA PHE A 120 4.56 1.93 6.44
C PHE A 120 5.40 3.17 6.81
N ALA A 121 5.85 3.28 8.06
CA ALA A 121 6.76 4.34 8.48
C ALA A 121 8.07 4.30 7.68
N ASN A 122 8.64 3.10 7.50
CA ASN A 122 9.81 2.90 6.64
C ASN A 122 9.54 3.26 5.17
N ALA A 123 8.35 2.91 4.65
CA ALA A 123 7.96 3.27 3.29
C ALA A 123 7.87 4.79 3.08
N VAL A 124 7.27 5.51 4.05
CA VAL A 124 7.19 6.97 4.02
C VAL A 124 8.59 7.59 4.11
N TYR A 125 9.45 7.08 5.00
CA TYR A 125 10.83 7.54 5.12
C TYR A 125 11.63 7.33 3.83
N ALA A 126 11.36 6.24 3.10
CA ALA A 126 11.98 5.95 1.80
C ALA A 126 11.43 6.80 0.64
N GLY A 127 10.41 7.64 0.85
CA GLY A 127 9.86 8.52 -0.18
C GLY A 127 8.77 7.88 -1.05
N VAL A 128 7.94 7.01 -0.48
CA VAL A 128 6.80 6.41 -1.21
C VAL A 128 5.89 7.49 -1.81
N GLY A 129 5.53 7.32 -3.08
CA GLY A 129 4.71 8.31 -3.80
C GLY A 129 3.21 8.20 -3.51
N SER A 130 2.71 7.00 -3.16
CA SER A 130 1.31 6.82 -2.81
C SER A 130 1.07 5.61 -1.90
N VAL A 131 -0.05 5.63 -1.20
CA VAL A 131 -0.51 4.56 -0.32
C VAL A 131 -1.91 4.16 -0.76
N MET A 132 -2.12 2.86 -1.00
CA MET A 132 -3.44 2.32 -1.30
C MET A 132 -4.11 1.90 0.00
N CYS A 133 -5.22 2.57 0.32
CA CYS A 133 -6.00 2.28 1.51
C CYS A 133 -6.72 0.92 1.37
N PHE A 134 -6.95 0.25 2.49
CA PHE A 134 -7.89 -0.84 2.61
C PHE A 134 -9.17 -0.29 3.24
N ALA A 135 -10.13 0.06 2.37
CA ALA A 135 -11.35 0.77 2.74
C ALA A 135 -12.35 0.00 3.63
N ASN A 136 -12.08 -1.27 3.89
CA ASN A 136 -13.11 -2.17 4.38
C ASN A 136 -12.82 -2.75 5.79
N ALA A 137 -11.77 -2.29 6.49
CA ALA A 137 -11.46 -2.76 7.86
C ALA A 137 -12.11 -1.92 8.99
N GLY A 138 -13.18 -1.17 8.74
CA GLY A 138 -13.84 -0.33 9.76
C GLY A 138 -13.14 1.01 10.05
N LEU A 139 -12.17 1.42 9.22
CA LEU A 139 -11.41 2.67 9.37
C LEU A 139 -11.97 3.86 8.56
N ASP A 140 -13.22 3.77 8.07
CA ASP A 140 -13.93 4.82 7.32
C ASP A 140 -13.11 5.48 6.19
N MET A 141 -12.40 4.67 5.41
CA MET A 141 -11.62 5.16 4.27
C MET A 141 -12.40 4.87 2.98
N ALA A 142 -12.97 5.88 2.33
CA ALA A 142 -13.66 5.67 1.05
C ALA A 142 -12.65 5.48 -0.11
N MET A 143 -12.83 4.45 -0.94
CA MET A 143 -12.04 4.27 -2.18
C MET A 143 -12.52 5.20 -3.30
N PRO A 144 -11.67 5.55 -4.29
CA PRO A 144 -11.99 6.44 -5.41
C PRO A 144 -13.23 6.08 -6.26
N ASP A 145 -13.69 4.82 -6.22
CA ASP A 145 -14.92 4.36 -6.90
C ASP A 145 -16.19 4.54 -6.04
N SER A 146 -16.09 5.25 -4.92
CA SER A 146 -17.24 5.59 -4.05
C SER A 146 -18.12 6.69 -4.68
N PRO A 147 -19.44 6.70 -4.39
CA PRO A 147 -20.33 7.80 -4.76
C PRO A 147 -19.91 9.17 -4.21
N TYR A 148 -18.97 9.24 -3.27
CA TYR A 148 -18.52 10.51 -2.69
C TYR A 148 -17.62 11.36 -3.61
N TRP A 149 -17.11 10.79 -4.71
CA TRP A 149 -16.13 11.46 -5.57
C TRP A 149 -16.77 12.11 -6.83
N GLN A 150 -15.93 12.50 -7.79
CA GLN A 150 -16.33 13.15 -9.05
C GLN A 150 -17.18 14.42 -8.84
N GLY A 151 -18.35 14.51 -9.48
CA GLY A 151 -19.24 15.69 -9.39
C GLY A 151 -19.67 16.02 -7.95
N ASN A 152 -19.70 15.02 -7.06
CA ASN A 152 -20.06 15.22 -5.67
C ASN A 152 -18.97 15.95 -4.86
N LEU A 153 -17.68 15.85 -5.24
CA LEU A 153 -16.62 16.69 -4.66
C LEU A 153 -16.86 18.17 -4.95
N SER A 154 -17.21 18.48 -6.20
CA SER A 154 -17.47 19.87 -6.62
C SER A 154 -18.70 20.43 -5.91
N LEU A 155 -19.74 19.61 -5.73
CA LEU A 155 -20.92 19.97 -4.93
C LEU A 155 -20.60 20.15 -3.45
N ALA A 156 -19.75 19.30 -2.87
CA ALA A 156 -19.35 19.40 -1.47
C ALA A 156 -18.62 20.71 -1.17
N VAL A 157 -17.76 21.15 -2.09
CA VAL A 157 -17.07 22.42 -1.97
C VAL A 157 -18.01 23.61 -2.21
N ALA A 158 -18.91 23.51 -3.19
CA ALA A 158 -19.91 24.55 -3.46
C ALA A 158 -20.94 24.72 -2.32
N LYS A 159 -21.13 23.69 -1.49
CA LYS A 159 -22.04 23.69 -0.33
C LYS A 159 -21.31 23.92 1.00
N ASP A 160 -20.03 24.28 0.97
CA ASP A 160 -19.18 24.50 2.17
C ASP A 160 -19.09 23.29 3.11
N THR A 161 -19.39 22.07 2.64
CA THR A 161 -19.19 20.83 3.41
C THR A 161 -17.76 20.29 3.29
N MET A 162 -16.97 20.85 2.37
CA MET A 162 -15.53 20.58 2.21
C MET A 162 -14.82 21.88 1.82
N SER A 163 -13.65 22.16 2.41
CA SER A 163 -12.89 23.36 2.06
C SER A 163 -12.19 23.24 0.70
N GLN A 164 -12.00 24.37 0.03
CA GLN A 164 -11.18 24.45 -1.19
C GLN A 164 -9.72 24.01 -0.93
N GLU A 165 -9.20 24.28 0.25
CA GLU A 165 -7.85 23.89 0.65
C GLU A 165 -7.69 22.37 0.66
N THR A 166 -8.69 21.63 1.13
CA THR A 166 -8.67 20.15 1.10
C THR A 166 -8.61 19.62 -0.35
N LEU A 167 -9.39 20.22 -1.26
CA LEU A 167 -9.35 19.84 -2.68
C LEU A 167 -7.99 20.19 -3.31
N GLY A 168 -7.45 21.36 -2.96
CA GLY A 168 -6.13 21.81 -3.38
C GLY A 168 -5.01 20.91 -2.89
N ASP A 169 -5.06 20.45 -1.62
CA ASP A 169 -4.09 19.52 -1.05
C ASP A 169 -4.13 18.16 -1.77
N MET A 170 -5.32 17.61 -2.03
CA MET A 170 -5.49 16.37 -2.81
C MET A 170 -4.84 16.48 -4.20
N ALA A 171 -5.12 17.57 -4.92
CA ALA A 171 -4.56 17.80 -6.24
C ALA A 171 -3.03 18.01 -6.20
N THR A 172 -2.54 18.71 -5.18
CA THR A 172 -1.11 18.97 -4.99
C THR A 172 -0.34 17.68 -4.75
N ARG A 173 -0.83 16.80 -3.86
CA ARG A 173 -0.21 15.49 -3.60
C ARG A 173 -0.14 14.61 -4.85
N ASN A 174 -1.20 14.62 -5.67
CA ASN A 174 -1.22 13.87 -6.93
C ASN A 174 -0.21 14.42 -7.95
N LYS A 175 -0.09 15.75 -8.07
CA LYS A 175 0.91 16.37 -8.95
C LYS A 175 2.34 16.09 -8.50
N LEU A 176 2.61 16.20 -7.19
CA LEU A 176 3.93 15.88 -6.63
C LEU A 176 4.30 14.41 -6.87
N ARG A 177 3.32 13.50 -6.85
CA ARG A 177 3.54 12.10 -7.23
C ARG A 177 4.02 12.00 -8.67
N GLU A 178 3.34 12.65 -9.61
CA GLU A 178 3.68 12.61 -11.04
C GLU A 178 5.07 13.16 -11.32
N SER A 179 5.46 14.27 -10.68
CA SER A 179 6.81 14.85 -10.83
C SER A 179 7.90 13.97 -10.23
N THR A 180 7.58 13.15 -9.22
CA THR A 180 8.56 12.21 -8.64
C THR A 180 8.72 10.96 -9.51
N ILE A 181 7.64 10.54 -10.21
CA ILE A 181 7.67 9.44 -11.18
C ILE A 181 8.37 9.84 -12.49
N HIS A 182 8.23 11.11 -12.89
CA HIS A 182 8.78 11.67 -14.12
C HIS A 182 9.61 12.91 -13.78
N PRO A 183 10.87 12.76 -13.33
CA PRO A 183 11.76 13.91 -13.23
C PRO A 183 11.93 14.48 -14.64
N GLU A 184 11.61 15.77 -14.80
CA GLU A 184 11.88 16.48 -16.06
C GLU A 184 13.38 16.35 -16.41
N GLU A 185 13.66 16.03 -17.69
CA GLU A 185 15.03 15.91 -18.24
C GLU A 185 15.81 17.23 -18.19
#